data_AF-A0A3S1Y543-F1
#
_entry.id   AF-A0A3S1Y543-F1
#
_cell.length_a   1.000
_cell.length_b   1.000
_cell.length_c   1.000
_cell.angle_alpha   90.00
_cell.angle_beta   90.00
_cell.angle_gamma   90.00
#
_symmetry.space_group_name_H-M   'P 1'
#
loop_
_entity.id
_entity.type
_entity.pdbx_description
1 polymer ?
#
loop_
_entity_poly.entity_id
_entity_poly.type
_entity_poly.pdbx_seq_one_letter_code
_entity_poly.pdbx_strand_id
1 'polypeptide(L)'
;MRGTSITALRRLKRPDLLRGDAYLNGAWLSKSDTLAVFDPASGDEIAQVAACADADVDDAVHCARAAFLKWRDMLPLQRGAYLRKWAAGMRESAEDLAVIITAEQGKPIAEARGEVSYAAGFLDWFAGEGERAYGETIPSHLPASRLAVHLQPIGVTVAITPWNFPAAMITRKAGAALAAGCTMIVKPAPETPLSALALARLAGDAGIPPGVFQVITGEAPPLAKRLLLHTHVRAFSFTGSTEVGRILLEQSAKTVKKVSLELGGNAPFILFGDAPINAAVAGCMAAKFATSGQDCLAANRIYVQREIYEHFTEKFAEATSKLKVGHGLEPGVDIGPMTKTSGADKCRHQVSEALAAGARMVAGAQHNSLGGNFVTPAVLANVTDDMVIAKDETFGPVAAILPFDDEREVVARAN
;
A
#
# COMPACT_ATOMS: atom_id res chain seq x y z
N MET A 1 -17.03 -17.39 -8.66
CA MET A 1 -16.48 -16.03 -8.83
C MET A 1 -17.54 -14.95 -8.71
N ARG A 2 -18.54 -14.84 -9.59
CA ARG A 2 -19.61 -13.83 -9.42
C ARG A 2 -20.38 -14.01 -8.11
N GLY A 3 -20.66 -12.91 -7.42
CA GLY A 3 -21.39 -12.84 -6.16
C GLY A 3 -20.62 -13.33 -4.93
N THR A 4 -19.38 -13.80 -5.08
CA THR A 4 -18.55 -14.31 -3.97
C THR A 4 -18.28 -13.18 -2.96
N SER A 5 -17.74 -12.04 -3.43
CA SER A 5 -17.43 -10.88 -2.59
C SER A 5 -18.69 -10.29 -1.94
N ILE A 6 -19.79 -10.13 -2.69
CA ILE A 6 -21.07 -9.63 -2.17
C ILE A 6 -21.60 -10.54 -1.04
N THR A 7 -21.55 -11.87 -1.24
CA THR A 7 -21.99 -12.84 -0.23
C THR A 7 -21.15 -12.75 1.03
N ALA A 8 -19.83 -12.62 0.90
CA ALA A 8 -18.91 -12.52 2.03
C ALA A 8 -19.11 -11.20 2.80
N LEU A 9 -19.24 -10.08 2.10
CA LEU A 9 -19.49 -8.76 2.69
C LEU A 9 -20.84 -8.70 3.44
N ARG A 10 -21.86 -9.44 3.00
CA ARG A 10 -23.14 -9.57 3.73
C ARG A 10 -23.04 -10.40 5.01
N ARG A 11 -21.96 -11.16 5.19
CA ARG A 11 -21.74 -12.07 6.33
C ARG A 11 -20.71 -11.56 7.34
N LEU A 12 -20.24 -10.32 7.18
CA LEU A 12 -19.34 -9.69 8.16
C LEU A 12 -19.98 -9.73 9.56
N LYS A 13 -19.18 -10.06 10.58
CA LYS A 13 -19.65 -10.05 11.97
C LYS A 13 -19.96 -8.62 12.43
N ARG A 14 -19.20 -7.66 11.93
CA ARG A 14 -19.39 -6.22 12.07
C ARG A 14 -19.81 -5.58 10.73
N PRO A 15 -21.11 -5.64 10.39
CA PRO A 15 -21.60 -5.05 9.14
C PRO A 15 -21.41 -3.53 9.10
N ASP A 16 -21.23 -2.87 10.24
CA ASP A 16 -20.99 -1.44 10.33
C ASP A 16 -19.57 -1.00 9.94
N LEU A 17 -18.66 -1.95 9.68
CA LEU A 17 -17.35 -1.67 9.07
C LEU A 17 -17.46 -1.41 7.56
N LEU A 18 -18.49 -1.94 6.90
CA LEU A 18 -18.72 -1.70 5.48
C LEU A 18 -19.52 -0.39 5.33
N ARG A 19 -18.84 0.67 4.87
CA ARG A 19 -19.43 2.00 4.73
C ARG A 19 -19.14 2.56 3.35
N GLY A 20 -20.11 3.30 2.81
CA GLY A 20 -19.96 4.08 1.57
C GLY A 20 -19.74 5.57 1.81
N ASP A 21 -20.11 6.08 2.98
CA ASP A 21 -20.01 7.50 3.30
C ASP A 21 -18.57 7.91 3.61
N ALA A 22 -18.20 9.16 3.30
CA ALA A 22 -16.93 9.72 3.74
C ALA A 22 -16.93 9.94 5.27
N TYR A 23 -15.76 9.88 5.92
CA TYR A 23 -15.63 10.12 7.35
C TYR A 23 -15.00 11.48 7.62
N LEU A 24 -15.83 12.46 7.99
CA LEU A 24 -15.44 13.86 8.17
C LEU A 24 -15.86 14.34 9.57
N ASN A 25 -14.92 14.93 10.30
CA ASN A 25 -15.14 15.48 11.64
C ASN A 25 -15.91 14.54 12.60
N GLY A 26 -15.54 13.26 12.63
CA GLY A 26 -16.17 12.27 13.51
C GLY A 26 -17.56 11.79 13.05
N ALA A 27 -18.05 12.24 11.90
CA ALA A 27 -19.34 11.91 11.34
C ALA A 27 -19.22 11.31 9.94
N TRP A 28 -20.28 10.61 9.52
CA TRP A 28 -20.40 10.04 8.18
C TRP A 28 -21.13 11.02 7.26
N LEU A 29 -20.51 11.37 6.14
CA LEU A 29 -21.01 12.29 5.14
C LEU A 29 -21.44 11.51 3.89
N SER A 30 -22.75 11.39 3.70
CA SER A 30 -23.35 10.86 2.48
C SER A 30 -23.36 11.90 1.36
N LYS A 31 -23.23 11.44 0.11
CA LYS A 31 -23.27 12.28 -1.10
C LYS A 31 -24.24 11.65 -2.11
N SER A 32 -24.86 12.49 -2.95
CA SER A 32 -25.63 12.00 -4.11
C SER A 32 -24.70 11.43 -5.18
N ASP A 33 -23.54 12.07 -5.36
CA ASP A 33 -22.53 11.65 -6.30
C ASP A 33 -21.67 10.56 -5.63
N THR A 34 -21.53 9.43 -6.31
CA THR A 34 -20.80 8.27 -5.78
C THR A 34 -19.86 7.67 -6.82
N LEU A 35 -18.89 6.90 -6.35
CA LEU A 35 -17.99 6.08 -7.15
C LEU A 35 -18.21 4.61 -6.83
N ALA A 36 -18.32 3.80 -7.87
CA ALA A 36 -18.45 2.36 -7.74
C ALA A 36 -17.13 1.72 -7.32
N VAL A 37 -17.22 0.76 -6.41
CA VAL A 37 -16.12 -0.14 -6.03
C VAL A 37 -16.45 -1.51 -6.59
N PHE A 38 -15.49 -2.10 -7.31
CA PHE A 38 -15.66 -3.38 -7.99
C PHE A 38 -14.80 -4.45 -7.36
N ASP A 39 -15.31 -5.68 -7.34
CA ASP A 39 -14.50 -6.86 -7.08
C ASP A 39 -13.62 -7.16 -8.31
N PRO A 40 -12.28 -7.10 -8.18
CA PRO A 40 -11.38 -7.29 -9.32
C PRO A 40 -11.36 -8.72 -9.86
N ALA A 41 -11.86 -9.72 -9.12
CA ALA A 41 -11.95 -11.11 -9.57
C ALA A 41 -13.16 -11.36 -10.47
N SER A 42 -14.28 -10.71 -10.19
CA SER A 42 -15.56 -10.97 -10.85
C SER A 42 -16.04 -9.83 -11.76
N GLY A 43 -15.60 -8.60 -11.49
CA GLY A 43 -16.13 -7.38 -12.09
C GLY A 43 -17.45 -6.93 -11.49
N ASP A 44 -17.95 -7.60 -10.45
CA ASP A 44 -19.20 -7.21 -9.78
C ASP A 44 -18.99 -5.92 -8.99
N GLU A 45 -19.95 -5.01 -9.05
CA GLU A 45 -20.00 -3.87 -8.15
C GLU A 45 -20.33 -4.34 -6.73
N ILE A 46 -19.47 -4.02 -5.77
CA ILE A 46 -19.59 -4.46 -4.37
C ILE A 46 -20.04 -3.34 -3.43
N ALA A 47 -19.81 -2.08 -3.79
CA ALA A 47 -20.22 -0.91 -3.01
C ALA A 47 -20.22 0.37 -3.87
N GLN A 48 -20.85 1.41 -3.32
CA GLN A 48 -20.77 2.78 -3.80
C GLN A 48 -20.19 3.63 -2.67
N VAL A 49 -19.19 4.46 -2.97
CA VAL A 49 -18.60 5.40 -2.01
C VAL A 49 -18.84 6.84 -2.38
N ALA A 50 -18.95 7.73 -1.40
CA ALA A 50 -19.15 9.15 -1.59
C ALA A 50 -18.07 9.75 -2.52
N ALA A 51 -18.49 10.52 -3.51
CA ALA A 51 -17.60 11.34 -4.33
C ALA A 51 -17.52 12.75 -3.72
N CYS A 52 -16.54 12.97 -2.83
CA CYS A 52 -16.28 14.29 -2.28
C CYS A 52 -15.79 15.26 -3.36
N ALA A 53 -16.09 16.54 -3.16
CA ALA A 53 -15.67 17.67 -3.99
C ALA A 53 -14.79 18.63 -3.20
N ASP A 54 -14.32 19.70 -3.86
CA ASP A 54 -13.40 20.69 -3.26
C ASP A 54 -13.93 21.33 -1.96
N ALA A 55 -15.25 21.54 -1.84
CA ALA A 55 -15.85 22.08 -0.62
C ALA A 55 -15.71 21.12 0.57
N ASP A 56 -15.85 19.81 0.33
CA ASP A 56 -15.70 18.80 1.38
C ASP A 56 -14.22 18.72 1.84
N VAL A 57 -13.26 18.98 0.94
CA VAL A 57 -11.84 19.11 1.29
C VAL A 57 -11.61 20.30 2.23
N ASP A 58 -12.23 21.44 1.93
CA ASP A 58 -12.09 22.65 2.73
C ASP A 58 -12.64 22.46 4.14
N ASP A 59 -13.82 21.85 4.23
CA ASP A 59 -14.43 21.49 5.51
C ASP A 59 -13.56 20.50 6.29
N ALA A 60 -13.05 19.45 5.63
CA ALA A 60 -12.15 18.49 6.27
C ALA A 60 -10.89 19.18 6.82
N VAL A 61 -10.28 20.11 6.08
CA VAL A 61 -9.09 20.84 6.52
C VAL A 61 -9.40 21.80 7.66
N HIS A 62 -10.54 22.49 7.63
CA HIS A 62 -10.97 23.36 8.72
C HIS A 62 -11.20 22.57 10.02
N CYS A 63 -11.89 21.43 9.94
CA CYS A 63 -12.10 20.53 11.08
C CYS A 63 -10.77 19.97 11.60
N ALA A 64 -9.86 19.55 10.71
CA ALA A 64 -8.54 19.06 11.09
C ALA A 64 -7.72 20.12 11.83
N ARG A 65 -7.80 21.38 11.38
CA ARG A 65 -7.11 22.51 12.01
C ARG A 65 -7.68 22.82 13.39
N ALA A 66 -9.00 22.80 13.54
CA ALA A 66 -9.65 23.02 14.84
C ALA A 66 -9.30 21.92 15.84
N ALA A 67 -9.34 20.66 15.40
CA ALA A 67 -8.98 19.50 16.22
C ALA A 67 -7.50 19.48 16.62
N PHE A 68 -6.61 19.92 15.71
CA PHE A 68 -5.16 19.98 15.94
C PHE A 68 -4.78 20.75 17.20
N LEU A 69 -5.47 21.86 17.49
CA LEU A 69 -5.16 22.70 18.65
C LEU A 69 -5.25 21.91 19.96
N LYS A 70 -6.30 21.11 20.13
CA LYS A 70 -6.50 20.29 21.33
C LYS A 70 -5.66 19.02 21.30
N TRP A 71 -5.57 18.37 20.13
CA TRP A 71 -4.86 17.10 19.98
C TRP A 71 -3.36 17.21 20.26
N ARG A 72 -2.70 18.29 19.78
CA ARG A 72 -1.26 18.49 19.99
C ARG A 72 -0.90 18.76 21.45
N ASP A 73 -1.83 19.33 22.23
CA ASP A 73 -1.63 19.68 23.64
C ASP A 73 -1.88 18.49 24.58
N MET A 74 -2.41 17.36 24.06
CA MET A 74 -2.51 16.12 24.83
C MET A 74 -1.13 15.57 25.16
N LEU A 75 -1.02 14.86 26.29
CA LEU A 75 0.23 14.17 26.60
C LEU A 75 0.48 13.04 25.59
N PRO A 76 1.74 12.79 25.19
CA PRO A 76 2.06 11.69 24.28
C PRO A 76 1.48 10.33 24.70
N LEU A 77 1.52 10.02 26.00
CA LEU A 77 0.94 8.79 26.56
C LEU A 77 -0.57 8.67 26.30
N GLN A 78 -1.31 9.78 26.39
CA GLN A 78 -2.75 9.81 26.12
C GLN A 78 -3.02 9.56 24.63
N ARG A 79 -2.26 10.20 23.73
CA ARG A 79 -2.35 9.94 22.29
C ARG A 79 -2.04 8.47 21.96
N GLY A 80 -0.99 7.93 22.57
CA GLY A 80 -0.61 6.52 22.44
C GLY A 80 -1.72 5.56 22.88
N ALA A 81 -2.49 5.88 23.93
CA ALA A 81 -3.62 5.06 24.36
C ALA A 81 -4.73 4.93 23.29
N TYR A 82 -5.06 6.02 22.58
CA TYR A 82 -5.99 5.95 21.45
C TYR A 82 -5.49 5.06 20.32
N LEU A 83 -4.20 5.18 19.96
CA LEU A 83 -3.60 4.38 18.90
C LEU A 83 -3.58 2.89 19.24
N ARG A 84 -3.23 2.53 20.49
CA ARG A 84 -3.27 1.13 20.96
C ARG A 84 -4.70 0.58 20.98
N LYS A 85 -5.70 1.38 21.39
CA LYS A 85 -7.12 0.97 21.34
C LYS A 85 -7.59 0.78 19.90
N TRP A 86 -7.14 1.62 18.97
CA TRP A 86 -7.43 1.46 17.55
C TRP A 86 -6.80 0.17 16.99
N ALA A 87 -5.54 -0.11 17.34
CA ALA A 87 -4.85 -1.36 16.98
C ALA A 87 -5.59 -2.60 17.54
N ALA A 88 -6.07 -2.53 18.78
CA ALA A 88 -6.87 -3.60 19.38
C ALA A 88 -8.17 -3.83 18.60
N GLY A 89 -8.92 -2.78 18.26
CA GLY A 89 -10.14 -2.89 17.46
C GLY A 89 -9.91 -3.50 16.06
N MET A 90 -8.75 -3.21 15.44
CA MET A 90 -8.35 -3.86 14.19
C MET A 90 -8.12 -5.37 14.37
N ARG A 91 -7.45 -5.79 15.45
CA ARG A 91 -7.23 -7.21 15.74
C ARG A 91 -8.52 -7.96 16.07
N GLU A 92 -9.39 -7.34 16.85
CA GLU A 92 -10.72 -7.89 17.18
C GLU A 92 -11.59 -8.07 15.93
N SER A 93 -11.42 -7.19 14.94
CA SER A 93 -12.15 -7.22 13.67
C SER A 93 -11.35 -7.81 12.50
N ALA A 94 -10.28 -8.57 12.78
CA ALA A 94 -9.30 -8.92 11.76
C ALA A 94 -9.86 -9.72 10.58
N GLU A 95 -10.80 -10.63 10.85
CA GLU A 95 -11.43 -11.43 9.80
C GLU A 95 -12.32 -10.58 8.89
N ASP A 96 -13.13 -9.68 9.47
CA ASP A 96 -14.02 -8.81 8.70
C ASP A 96 -13.20 -7.83 7.84
N LEU A 97 -12.12 -7.26 8.41
CA LEU A 97 -11.20 -6.42 7.66
C LEU A 97 -10.51 -7.18 6.52
N ALA A 98 -10.08 -8.43 6.76
CA ALA A 98 -9.46 -9.24 5.73
C ALA A 98 -10.42 -9.55 4.57
N VAL A 99 -11.71 -9.80 4.88
CA VAL A 99 -12.75 -9.98 3.86
C VAL A 99 -12.95 -8.71 3.05
N ILE A 100 -13.02 -7.53 3.70
CA ILE A 100 -13.15 -6.24 3.00
C ILE A 100 -11.95 -6.01 2.07
N ILE A 101 -10.72 -6.14 2.58
CA ILE A 101 -9.48 -6.00 1.80
C ILE A 101 -9.51 -6.93 0.58
N THR A 102 -9.82 -8.21 0.80
CA THR A 102 -9.83 -9.21 -0.27
C THR A 102 -10.89 -8.89 -1.33
N ALA A 103 -12.09 -8.46 -0.90
CA ALA A 103 -13.20 -8.17 -1.79
C ALA A 103 -12.92 -7.00 -2.74
N GLU A 104 -12.29 -5.92 -2.26
CA GLU A 104 -12.01 -4.74 -3.09
C GLU A 104 -10.64 -4.79 -3.80
N GLN A 105 -9.63 -5.43 -3.20
CA GLN A 105 -8.26 -5.42 -3.74
C GLN A 105 -7.92 -6.70 -4.51
N GLY A 106 -8.43 -7.85 -4.07
CA GLY A 106 -8.28 -9.15 -4.74
C GLY A 106 -7.27 -10.13 -4.13
N LYS A 107 -6.33 -9.70 -3.25
CA LYS A 107 -5.33 -10.60 -2.68
C LYS A 107 -5.95 -11.78 -1.93
N PRO A 108 -5.26 -12.94 -1.84
CA PRO A 108 -5.73 -14.06 -1.03
C PRO A 108 -6.04 -13.67 0.42
N ILE A 109 -7.12 -14.24 0.97
CA ILE A 109 -7.59 -13.92 2.32
C ILE A 109 -6.52 -14.14 3.41
N ALA A 110 -5.63 -15.12 3.22
CA ALA A 110 -4.52 -15.36 4.13
C ALA A 110 -3.55 -14.18 4.18
N GLU A 111 -3.24 -13.58 3.04
CA GLU A 111 -2.40 -12.38 2.97
C GLU A 111 -3.10 -11.16 3.53
N ALA A 112 -4.40 -10.99 3.27
CA ALA A 112 -5.18 -9.90 3.84
C ALA A 112 -5.17 -9.93 5.39
N ARG A 113 -5.25 -11.11 6.02
CA ARG A 113 -5.08 -11.27 7.48
C ARG A 113 -3.69 -10.84 7.95
N GLY A 114 -2.66 -11.21 7.19
CA GLY A 114 -1.29 -10.77 7.42
C GLY A 114 -1.17 -9.24 7.37
N GLU A 115 -1.77 -8.62 6.37
CA GLU A 115 -1.81 -7.16 6.24
C GLU A 115 -2.52 -6.50 7.42
N VAL A 116 -3.68 -7.00 7.87
CA VAL A 116 -4.37 -6.40 9.02
C VAL A 116 -3.47 -6.41 10.27
N SER A 117 -2.78 -7.53 10.50
CA SER A 117 -1.85 -7.67 11.63
C SER A 117 -0.67 -6.70 11.50
N TYR A 118 -0.08 -6.59 10.30
CA TYR A 118 0.99 -5.66 9.98
C TYR A 118 0.55 -4.20 10.15
N ALA A 119 -0.63 -3.86 9.65
CA ALA A 119 -1.23 -2.53 9.75
C ALA A 119 -1.47 -2.12 11.21
N ALA A 120 -1.99 -3.02 12.05
CA ALA A 120 -2.18 -2.77 13.48
C ALA A 120 -0.84 -2.56 14.21
N GLY A 121 0.22 -3.28 13.79
CA GLY A 121 1.57 -3.13 14.34
C GLY A 121 2.14 -1.72 14.23
N PHE A 122 1.87 -1.01 13.12
CA PHE A 122 2.29 0.39 12.98
C PHE A 122 1.69 1.31 14.05
N LEU A 123 0.43 1.10 14.42
CA LEU A 123 -0.24 1.91 15.44
C LEU A 123 0.39 1.68 16.81
N ASP A 124 0.69 0.44 17.17
CA ASP A 124 1.38 0.12 18.43
C ASP A 124 2.80 0.69 18.48
N TRP A 125 3.53 0.54 17.37
CA TRP A 125 4.88 1.09 17.22
C TRP A 125 4.87 2.60 17.43
N PHE A 126 4.05 3.32 16.66
CA PHE A 126 4.01 4.78 16.76
C PHE A 126 3.39 5.28 18.07
N ALA A 127 2.50 4.52 18.71
CA ALA A 127 2.07 4.83 20.07
C ALA A 127 3.25 4.88 21.05
N GLY A 128 4.20 3.93 20.93
CA GLY A 128 5.45 3.94 21.68
C GLY A 128 6.37 5.09 21.27
N GLU A 129 6.56 5.33 19.98
CA GLU A 129 7.46 6.38 19.49
C GLU A 129 6.98 7.80 19.80
N GLY A 130 5.67 8.03 19.91
CA GLY A 130 5.13 9.33 20.30
C GLY A 130 5.63 9.79 21.67
N GLU A 131 5.86 8.85 22.59
CA GLU A 131 6.39 9.10 23.94
C GLU A 131 7.92 9.36 23.95
N ARG A 132 8.59 9.15 22.80
CA ARG A 132 10.06 9.20 22.64
C ARG A 132 10.52 10.31 21.70
N ALA A 133 9.71 11.35 21.49
CA ALA A 133 10.06 12.54 20.72
C ALA A 133 11.04 13.44 21.49
N TYR A 134 12.26 12.95 21.74
CA TYR A 134 13.28 13.62 22.52
C TYR A 134 13.85 14.84 21.79
N GLY A 135 14.06 15.91 22.55
CA GLY A 135 14.83 17.07 22.12
C GLY A 135 16.31 16.93 22.48
N GLU A 136 17.05 18.00 22.28
CA GLU A 136 18.48 18.06 22.58
C GLU A 136 18.82 19.35 23.33
N THR A 137 19.88 19.32 24.13
CA THR A 137 20.52 20.53 24.68
C THR A 137 21.93 20.63 24.12
N ILE A 138 22.30 21.79 23.62
CA ILE A 138 23.55 21.99 22.88
C ILE A 138 24.41 23.01 23.63
N PRO A 139 25.73 22.78 23.79
CA PRO A 139 26.64 23.78 24.35
C PRO A 139 26.54 25.10 23.60
N SER A 140 26.42 26.22 24.34
CA SER A 140 26.30 27.53 23.71
C SER A 140 27.67 28.04 23.26
N HIS A 141 27.68 28.64 22.07
CA HIS A 141 28.83 29.40 21.55
C HIS A 141 28.87 30.85 22.06
N LEU A 142 27.84 31.30 22.81
CA LEU A 142 27.76 32.65 23.37
C LEU A 142 27.75 32.59 24.91
N PRO A 143 28.42 33.54 25.59
CA PRO A 143 28.29 33.72 27.03
C PRO A 143 26.82 33.92 27.45
N ALA A 144 26.49 33.47 28.67
CA ALA A 144 25.16 33.63 29.27
C ALA A 144 23.97 33.10 28.44
N SER A 145 24.21 32.18 27.50
CA SER A 145 23.17 31.60 26.63
C SER A 145 23.02 30.09 26.83
N ARG A 146 21.86 29.55 26.44
CA ARG A 146 21.56 28.11 26.40
C ARG A 146 20.87 27.78 25.09
N LEU A 147 21.24 26.67 24.48
CA LEU A 147 20.64 26.20 23.24
C LEU A 147 19.90 24.89 23.50
N ALA A 148 18.67 24.78 23.00
CA ALA A 148 17.87 23.58 23.06
C ALA A 148 17.10 23.39 21.75
N VAL A 149 16.86 22.13 21.39
CA VAL A 149 16.04 21.70 20.25
C VAL A 149 14.83 20.96 20.79
N HIS A 150 13.65 21.30 20.27
CA HIS A 150 12.40 20.62 20.61
C HIS A 150 11.72 20.15 19.32
N LEU A 151 11.14 18.96 19.35
CA LEU A 151 10.35 18.41 18.26
C LEU A 151 8.86 18.69 18.52
N GLN A 152 8.18 19.30 17.55
CA GLN A 152 6.77 19.65 17.64
C GLN A 152 6.00 19.17 16.39
N PRO A 153 4.70 18.84 16.52
CA PRO A 153 3.91 18.42 15.37
C PRO A 153 3.80 19.52 14.32
N ILE A 154 3.87 19.13 13.06
CA ILE A 154 3.90 20.08 11.94
C ILE A 154 2.54 20.74 11.66
N GLY A 155 1.43 20.11 12.08
CA GLY A 155 0.08 20.64 11.89
C GLY A 155 -0.88 19.66 11.22
N VAL A 156 -1.72 20.17 10.33
CA VAL A 156 -2.61 19.36 9.49
C VAL A 156 -1.79 18.64 8.43
N THR A 157 -1.97 17.33 8.33
CA THR A 157 -1.26 16.47 7.39
C THR A 157 -2.24 15.74 6.48
N VAL A 158 -1.75 15.35 5.31
CA VAL A 158 -2.53 14.60 4.32
C VAL A 158 -1.81 13.31 3.97
N ALA A 159 -2.55 12.21 3.87
CA ALA A 159 -2.07 10.96 3.31
C ALA A 159 -2.83 10.66 2.01
N ILE A 160 -2.11 10.40 0.93
CA ILE A 160 -2.66 9.86 -0.31
C ILE A 160 -2.10 8.45 -0.46
N THR A 161 -2.97 7.44 -0.36
CA THR A 161 -2.55 6.03 -0.25
C THR A 161 -2.95 5.20 -1.47
N PRO A 162 -2.14 4.20 -1.86
CA PRO A 162 -2.39 3.33 -3.00
C PRO A 162 -3.34 2.19 -2.60
N TRP A 163 -3.63 1.33 -3.57
CA TRP A 163 -4.58 0.22 -3.44
C TRP A 163 -3.96 -1.10 -3.00
N ASN A 164 -2.65 -1.30 -3.16
CA ASN A 164 -2.04 -2.63 -2.97
C ASN A 164 -1.97 -3.10 -1.51
N PHE A 165 -1.83 -2.16 -0.57
CA PHE A 165 -1.95 -2.42 0.87
C PHE A 165 -2.91 -1.40 1.50
N PRO A 166 -4.23 -1.58 1.28
CA PRO A 166 -5.22 -0.56 1.55
C PRO A 166 -5.43 -0.27 3.05
N ALA A 167 -4.98 -1.16 3.94
CA ALA A 167 -4.96 -0.91 5.39
C ALA A 167 -3.58 -0.43 5.87
N ALA A 168 -2.51 -1.14 5.52
CA ALA A 168 -1.18 -0.87 6.08
C ALA A 168 -0.61 0.48 5.62
N MET A 169 -0.91 0.93 4.39
CA MET A 169 -0.46 2.24 3.91
C MET A 169 -1.08 3.40 4.70
N ILE A 170 -2.27 3.19 5.25
CA ILE A 170 -2.97 4.18 6.06
C ILE A 170 -2.36 4.23 7.45
N THR A 171 -2.29 3.11 8.16
CA THR A 171 -1.80 3.09 9.55
C THR A 171 -0.33 3.45 9.66
N ARG A 172 0.50 3.13 8.66
CA ARG A 172 1.90 3.55 8.56
C ARG A 172 2.05 5.08 8.54
N LYS A 173 1.10 5.81 7.95
CA LYS A 173 1.10 7.28 7.86
C LYS A 173 0.36 7.93 9.02
N ALA A 174 -0.87 7.45 9.29
CA ALA A 174 -1.74 7.97 10.33
C ALA A 174 -1.18 7.71 11.73
N GLY A 175 -0.63 6.52 11.99
CA GLY A 175 0.00 6.20 13.27
C GLY A 175 1.10 7.20 13.62
N ALA A 176 2.03 7.44 12.69
CA ALA A 176 3.12 8.40 12.87
C ALA A 176 2.61 9.83 13.10
N ALA A 177 1.69 10.30 12.25
CA ALA A 177 1.16 11.66 12.33
C ALA A 177 0.41 11.92 13.64
N LEU A 178 -0.50 11.02 14.02
CA LEU A 178 -1.29 11.17 15.23
C LEU A 178 -0.43 11.06 16.48
N ALA A 179 0.53 10.13 16.53
CA ALA A 179 1.47 9.98 17.63
C ALA A 179 2.28 11.27 17.88
N ALA A 180 2.77 11.89 16.80
CA ALA A 180 3.48 13.17 16.85
C ALA A 180 2.61 14.34 17.33
N GLY A 181 1.28 14.19 17.32
CA GLY A 181 0.32 15.25 17.68
C GLY A 181 -0.24 16.01 16.47
N CYS A 182 -0.06 15.49 15.25
CA CYS A 182 -0.69 16.03 14.05
C CYS A 182 -2.13 15.50 13.88
N THR A 183 -2.91 16.17 13.03
CA THR A 183 -4.16 15.63 12.49
C THR A 183 -3.95 15.17 11.05
N MET A 184 -4.72 14.19 10.60
CA MET A 184 -4.54 13.60 9.27
C MET A 184 -5.87 13.45 8.51
N ILE A 185 -5.84 13.87 7.25
CA ILE A 185 -6.87 13.56 6.26
C ILE A 185 -6.30 12.53 5.29
N VAL A 186 -7.00 11.41 5.13
CA VAL A 186 -6.62 10.33 4.21
C VAL A 186 -7.49 10.39 2.97
N LYS A 187 -6.85 10.37 1.80
CA LYS A 187 -7.48 10.11 0.51
C LYS A 187 -7.01 8.73 0.03
N PRO A 188 -7.83 7.68 0.13
CA PRO A 188 -7.46 6.35 -0.34
C PRO A 188 -7.55 6.25 -1.87
N ALA A 189 -6.97 5.18 -2.41
CA ALA A 189 -7.17 4.80 -3.81
C ALA A 189 -8.67 4.57 -4.09
N PRO A 190 -9.21 5.02 -5.25
CA PRO A 190 -10.61 4.77 -5.62
C PRO A 190 -10.97 3.29 -5.75
N GLU A 191 -9.97 2.42 -5.99
CA GLU A 191 -10.19 0.99 -6.14
C GLU A 191 -10.42 0.28 -4.81
N THR A 192 -9.85 0.81 -3.72
CA THR A 192 -9.89 0.15 -2.41
C THR A 192 -10.23 1.09 -1.25
N PRO A 193 -11.33 1.87 -1.32
CA PRO A 193 -11.69 2.84 -0.29
C PRO A 193 -12.34 2.20 0.94
N LEU A 194 -12.91 1.00 0.84
CA LEU A 194 -13.72 0.39 1.89
C LEU A 194 -12.86 0.03 3.11
N SER A 195 -11.63 -0.46 2.91
CA SER A 195 -10.67 -0.69 4.00
C SER A 195 -10.37 0.60 4.76
N ALA A 196 -10.21 1.72 4.06
CA ALA A 196 -9.95 3.02 4.68
C ALA A 196 -11.12 3.47 5.55
N LEU A 197 -12.34 3.30 5.06
CA LEU A 197 -13.57 3.64 5.79
C LEU A 197 -13.79 2.71 7.00
N ALA A 198 -13.49 1.41 6.87
CA ALA A 198 -13.51 0.48 7.99
C ALA A 198 -12.50 0.88 9.09
N LEU A 199 -11.31 1.31 8.70
CA LEU A 199 -10.31 1.87 9.63
C LEU A 199 -10.81 3.16 10.29
N ALA A 200 -11.53 4.02 9.57
CA ALA A 200 -12.15 5.23 10.13
C ALA A 200 -13.23 4.90 11.16
N ARG A 201 -14.05 3.87 10.91
CA ARG A 201 -15.02 3.36 11.89
C ARG A 201 -14.32 2.93 13.17
N LEU A 202 -13.27 2.13 13.06
CA LEU A 202 -12.48 1.65 14.20
C LEU A 202 -11.74 2.78 14.93
N ALA A 203 -11.28 3.81 14.21
CA ALA A 203 -10.69 5.01 14.80
C ALA A 203 -11.72 5.74 15.68
N GLY A 204 -12.96 5.87 15.19
CA GLY A 204 -14.08 6.41 15.95
C GLY A 204 -14.41 5.58 17.20
N ASP A 205 -14.46 4.24 17.09
CA ASP A 205 -14.71 3.33 18.21
C ASP A 205 -13.57 3.40 19.26
N ALA A 206 -12.33 3.63 18.80
CA ALA A 206 -11.18 3.89 19.66
C ALA A 206 -11.29 5.24 20.42
N GLY A 207 -12.22 6.11 20.02
CA GLY A 207 -12.43 7.41 20.63
C GLY A 207 -11.50 8.50 20.11
N ILE A 208 -10.86 8.30 18.94
CA ILE A 208 -10.07 9.35 18.30
C ILE A 208 -10.98 10.59 18.12
N PRO A 209 -10.58 11.78 18.61
CA PRO A 209 -11.47 12.93 18.60
C PRO A 209 -11.89 13.35 17.18
N PRO A 210 -13.11 13.92 17.03
CA PRO A 210 -13.58 14.50 15.77
C PRO A 210 -12.53 15.41 15.11
N GLY A 211 -12.27 15.17 13.83
CA GLY A 211 -11.33 15.96 13.01
C GLY A 211 -9.85 15.52 13.12
N VAL A 212 -9.47 14.68 14.09
CA VAL A 212 -8.09 14.22 14.23
C VAL A 212 -7.71 13.23 13.12
N PHE A 213 -8.60 12.30 12.81
CA PHE A 213 -8.48 11.37 11.69
C PHE A 213 -9.73 11.48 10.81
N GLN A 214 -9.53 11.66 9.51
CA GLN A 214 -10.60 11.83 8.53
C GLN A 214 -10.27 11.04 7.27
N VAL A 215 -11.30 10.53 6.59
CA VAL A 215 -11.16 9.81 5.33
C VAL A 215 -12.14 10.41 4.32
N ILE A 216 -11.61 10.97 3.24
CA ILE A 216 -12.40 11.51 2.14
C ILE A 216 -12.18 10.69 0.87
N THR A 217 -13.26 10.32 0.22
CA THR A 217 -13.28 9.50 -1.00
C THR A 217 -13.69 10.36 -2.20
N GLY A 218 -13.29 9.96 -3.40
CA GLY A 218 -13.60 10.70 -4.63
C GLY A 218 -12.46 10.65 -5.64
N GLU A 219 -12.64 11.40 -6.72
CA GLU A 219 -11.72 11.43 -7.85
C GLU A 219 -10.31 11.88 -7.42
N ALA A 220 -9.30 11.10 -7.82
CA ALA A 220 -7.95 11.27 -7.30
C ALA A 220 -7.30 12.61 -7.68
N PRO A 221 -7.28 13.03 -8.97
CA PRO A 221 -6.61 14.27 -9.37
C PRO A 221 -7.18 15.55 -8.74
N PRO A 222 -8.50 15.82 -8.76
CA PRO A 222 -9.03 17.08 -8.21
C PRO A 222 -8.87 17.15 -6.69
N LEU A 223 -9.20 16.07 -5.96
CA LEU A 223 -9.08 16.06 -4.50
C LEU A 223 -7.64 16.21 -4.03
N ALA A 224 -6.70 15.47 -4.63
CA ALA A 224 -5.28 15.59 -4.28
C ALA A 224 -4.77 17.02 -4.55
N LYS A 225 -5.12 17.61 -5.69
CA LYS A 225 -4.75 18.98 -6.02
C LYS A 225 -5.32 19.98 -5.02
N ARG A 226 -6.60 19.88 -4.65
CA ARG A 226 -7.23 20.78 -3.68
C ARG A 226 -6.56 20.68 -2.31
N LEU A 227 -6.33 19.46 -1.82
CA LEU A 227 -5.61 19.19 -0.56
C LEU A 227 -4.22 19.83 -0.55
N LEU A 228 -3.46 19.71 -1.66
CA LEU A 228 -2.10 20.24 -1.74
C LEU A 228 -2.03 21.75 -1.97
N LEU A 229 -3.04 22.37 -2.57
CA LEU A 229 -3.11 23.83 -2.68
C LEU A 229 -3.56 24.50 -1.37
N HIS A 230 -4.21 23.76 -0.47
CA HIS A 230 -4.70 24.30 0.79
C HIS A 230 -3.54 24.69 1.73
N THR A 231 -3.44 25.96 2.14
CA THR A 231 -2.30 26.51 2.90
C THR A 231 -2.21 26.01 4.35
N HIS A 232 -3.34 25.58 4.93
CA HIS A 232 -3.36 24.94 6.26
C HIS A 232 -2.80 23.52 6.28
N VAL A 233 -2.73 22.82 5.14
CA VAL A 233 -2.03 21.54 5.07
C VAL A 233 -0.52 21.81 5.07
N ARG A 234 0.21 21.28 6.05
CA ARG A 234 1.64 21.59 6.25
C ARG A 234 2.56 20.46 5.81
N ALA A 235 2.04 19.24 5.73
CA ALA A 235 2.75 18.10 5.15
C ALA A 235 1.82 17.20 4.36
N PHE A 236 2.37 16.49 3.38
CA PHE A 236 1.69 15.34 2.79
C PHE A 236 2.63 14.13 2.69
N SER A 237 2.03 12.96 2.75
CA SER A 237 2.70 11.68 2.55
C SER A 237 1.98 10.92 1.45
N PHE A 238 2.70 10.58 0.38
CA PHE A 238 2.17 9.85 -0.76
C PHE A 238 2.86 8.51 -0.91
N THR A 239 2.09 7.48 -1.26
CA THR A 239 2.63 6.23 -1.78
C THR A 239 1.91 5.90 -3.09
N GLY A 240 2.67 5.58 -4.14
CA GLY A 240 2.11 5.29 -5.46
C GLY A 240 3.15 5.44 -6.57
N SER A 241 2.72 5.71 -7.81
CA SER A 241 3.66 5.76 -8.93
C SER A 241 4.60 6.96 -8.86
N THR A 242 5.81 6.79 -9.39
CA THR A 242 6.83 7.85 -9.48
C THR A 242 6.33 9.07 -10.26
N GLU A 243 5.55 8.84 -11.33
CA GLU A 243 4.95 9.89 -12.14
C GLU A 243 3.99 10.76 -11.32
N VAL A 244 3.04 10.15 -10.59
CA VAL A 244 2.11 10.90 -9.74
C VAL A 244 2.86 11.60 -8.61
N GLY A 245 3.90 10.95 -8.04
CA GLY A 245 4.75 11.56 -7.02
C GLY A 245 5.38 12.88 -7.48
N ARG A 246 5.87 12.96 -8.72
CA ARG A 246 6.42 14.19 -9.32
C ARG A 246 5.35 15.29 -9.42
N ILE A 247 4.16 14.95 -9.94
CA ILE A 247 3.03 15.88 -10.06
C ILE A 247 2.64 16.45 -8.68
N LEU A 248 2.51 15.60 -7.67
CA LEU A 248 2.16 16.02 -6.32
C LEU A 248 3.26 16.88 -5.68
N LEU A 249 4.53 16.57 -5.93
CA LEU A 249 5.65 17.37 -5.47
C LEU A 249 5.61 18.80 -6.07
N GLU A 250 5.40 18.92 -7.38
CA GLU A 250 5.25 20.22 -8.07
C GLU A 250 4.09 21.04 -7.48
N GLN A 251 2.94 20.41 -7.24
CA GLN A 251 1.79 21.08 -6.64
C GLN A 251 2.10 21.55 -5.21
N SER A 252 2.78 20.72 -4.42
CA SER A 252 3.12 21.02 -3.02
C SER A 252 4.12 22.17 -2.87
N ALA A 253 4.98 22.38 -3.88
CA ALA A 253 5.99 23.44 -3.88
C ALA A 253 5.37 24.83 -3.78
N LYS A 254 4.13 25.03 -4.25
CA LYS A 254 3.39 26.30 -4.16
C LYS A 254 3.18 26.79 -2.73
N THR A 255 3.24 25.90 -1.74
CA THR A 255 3.08 26.24 -0.31
C THR A 255 4.22 25.70 0.56
N VAL A 256 5.30 25.22 -0.07
CA VAL A 256 6.52 24.71 0.59
C VAL A 256 6.20 23.68 1.69
N LYS A 257 5.36 22.69 1.35
CA LYS A 257 4.98 21.64 2.32
C LYS A 257 6.15 20.70 2.60
N LYS A 258 6.16 20.09 3.78
CA LYS A 258 6.99 18.89 4.04
C LYS A 258 6.41 17.71 3.27
N VAL A 259 7.27 16.93 2.61
CA VAL A 259 6.85 15.86 1.72
C VAL A 259 7.52 14.55 2.10
N SER A 260 6.75 13.46 2.09
CA SER A 260 7.26 12.08 2.13
C SER A 260 6.70 11.32 0.93
N LEU A 261 7.59 10.74 0.11
CA LEU A 261 7.23 9.97 -1.09
C LEU A 261 7.80 8.56 -1.00
N GLU A 262 6.93 7.57 -1.17
CA GLU A 262 7.28 6.17 -1.37
C GLU A 262 6.80 5.80 -2.78
N LEU A 263 7.73 5.58 -3.71
CA LEU A 263 7.43 5.54 -5.15
C LEU A 263 7.69 4.16 -5.76
N GLY A 264 7.72 4.08 -7.09
CA GLY A 264 7.99 2.82 -7.80
C GLY A 264 9.42 2.31 -7.55
N GLY A 265 9.55 0.99 -7.50
CA GLY A 265 10.82 0.29 -7.37
C GLY A 265 11.17 -0.49 -8.65
N ASN A 266 12.37 -1.05 -8.68
CA ASN A 266 12.76 -2.08 -9.65
C ASN A 266 13.74 -3.04 -8.96
N ALA A 267 13.20 -3.76 -7.97
CA ALA A 267 14.01 -4.46 -6.97
C ALA A 267 14.84 -5.61 -7.59
N PRO A 268 16.18 -5.57 -7.48
CA PRO A 268 17.05 -6.69 -7.81
C PRO A 268 17.04 -7.72 -6.67
N PHE A 269 16.89 -8.99 -7.01
CA PHE A 269 17.05 -10.12 -6.10
C PHE A 269 18.26 -10.94 -6.59
N ILE A 270 19.35 -10.97 -5.83
CA ILE A 270 20.65 -11.47 -6.31
C ILE A 270 21.02 -12.77 -5.60
N LEU A 271 21.32 -13.81 -6.38
CA LEU A 271 21.71 -15.14 -5.91
C LEU A 271 23.11 -15.50 -6.41
N PHE A 272 24.07 -15.56 -5.48
CA PHE A 272 25.43 -16.07 -5.71
C PHE A 272 25.46 -17.61 -5.66
N GLY A 273 26.52 -18.20 -6.20
CA GLY A 273 26.68 -19.65 -6.35
C GLY A 273 26.73 -20.42 -5.02
N ASP A 274 27.04 -19.74 -3.91
CA ASP A 274 27.05 -20.30 -2.56
C ASP A 274 25.68 -20.23 -1.86
N ALA A 275 24.65 -19.66 -2.50
CA ALA A 275 23.31 -19.56 -1.95
C ALA A 275 22.64 -20.95 -1.82
N PRO A 276 22.11 -21.33 -0.64
CA PRO A 276 21.37 -22.57 -0.49
C PRO A 276 20.09 -22.57 -1.33
N ILE A 277 20.05 -23.40 -2.38
CA ILE A 277 19.01 -23.36 -3.42
C ILE A 277 17.59 -23.41 -2.87
N ASN A 278 17.31 -24.30 -1.91
CA ASN A 278 15.97 -24.43 -1.33
C ASN A 278 15.54 -23.15 -0.59
N ALA A 279 16.47 -22.51 0.14
CA ALA A 279 16.21 -21.25 0.83
C ALA A 279 16.07 -20.09 -0.16
N ALA A 280 16.90 -20.07 -1.21
CA ALA A 280 16.85 -19.11 -2.29
C ALA A 280 15.51 -19.15 -3.04
N VAL A 281 15.02 -20.33 -3.37
CA VAL A 281 13.70 -20.52 -4.01
C VAL A 281 12.58 -20.05 -3.08
N ALA A 282 12.59 -20.46 -1.81
CA ALA A 282 11.57 -20.03 -0.85
C ALA A 282 11.55 -18.50 -0.66
N GLY A 283 12.71 -17.88 -0.50
CA GLY A 283 12.84 -16.42 -0.37
C GLY A 283 12.40 -15.69 -1.63
N CYS A 284 12.78 -16.18 -2.81
CA CYS A 284 12.38 -15.59 -4.09
C CYS A 284 10.86 -15.72 -4.34
N MET A 285 10.26 -16.87 -4.00
CA MET A 285 8.81 -17.08 -4.09
C MET A 285 8.05 -16.05 -3.22
N ALA A 286 8.49 -15.86 -1.97
CA ALA A 286 7.90 -14.88 -1.07
C ALA A 286 8.08 -13.44 -1.58
N ALA A 287 9.28 -13.11 -2.08
CA ALA A 287 9.58 -11.78 -2.60
C ALA A 287 8.87 -11.45 -3.92
N LYS A 288 8.62 -12.44 -4.78
CA LYS A 288 8.03 -12.22 -6.11
C LYS A 288 6.52 -12.23 -6.13
N PHE A 289 5.91 -13.16 -5.39
CA PHE A 289 4.50 -13.50 -5.57
C PHE A 289 3.58 -13.03 -4.45
N ALA A 290 4.11 -12.50 -3.35
CA ALA A 290 3.30 -11.85 -2.31
C ALA A 290 2.40 -10.76 -2.91
N THR A 291 1.13 -10.74 -2.50
CA THR A 291 0.08 -9.84 -3.04
C THR A 291 -0.03 -9.95 -4.56
N SER A 292 0.14 -11.19 -5.05
CA SER A 292 0.12 -11.53 -6.47
C SER A 292 1.17 -10.74 -7.27
N GLY A 293 2.28 -10.36 -6.63
CA GLY A 293 3.36 -9.56 -7.20
C GLY A 293 3.09 -8.06 -7.31
N GLN A 294 2.01 -7.55 -6.71
CA GLN A 294 1.63 -6.14 -6.69
C GLN A 294 2.18 -5.42 -5.45
N ASP A 295 3.47 -5.63 -5.15
CA ASP A 295 4.17 -5.01 -4.02
C ASP A 295 5.32 -4.13 -4.56
N CYS A 296 5.51 -2.94 -4.00
CA CYS A 296 6.62 -2.06 -4.37
C CYS A 296 7.99 -2.64 -3.99
N LEU A 297 8.02 -3.62 -3.09
CA LEU A 297 9.20 -4.39 -2.73
C LEU A 297 9.35 -5.68 -3.53
N ALA A 298 8.41 -5.99 -4.44
CA ALA A 298 8.43 -7.25 -5.16
C ALA A 298 9.69 -7.39 -6.00
N ALA A 299 10.29 -8.58 -6.00
CA ALA A 299 11.43 -8.89 -6.86
C ALA A 299 11.03 -8.66 -8.32
N ASN A 300 11.68 -7.72 -9.01
CA ASN A 300 11.39 -7.44 -10.42
C ASN A 300 12.45 -8.07 -11.33
N ARG A 301 13.72 -8.02 -10.90
CA ARG A 301 14.86 -8.61 -11.61
C ARG A 301 15.56 -9.63 -10.71
N ILE A 302 15.52 -10.90 -11.08
CA ILE A 302 16.13 -11.98 -10.31
C ILE A 302 17.46 -12.33 -10.98
N TYR A 303 18.57 -11.86 -10.41
CA TYR A 303 19.91 -12.13 -10.88
C TYR A 303 20.42 -13.44 -10.27
N VAL A 304 20.88 -14.36 -11.09
CA VAL A 304 21.34 -15.68 -10.64
C VAL A 304 22.70 -15.99 -11.23
N GLN A 305 23.67 -16.33 -10.39
CA GLN A 305 25.03 -16.60 -10.84
C GLN A 305 25.06 -17.86 -11.71
N ARG A 306 25.87 -17.81 -12.78
CA ARG A 306 25.87 -18.81 -13.85
C ARG A 306 26.01 -20.26 -13.35
N GLU A 307 26.78 -20.50 -12.29
CA GLU A 307 26.99 -21.82 -11.70
C GLU A 307 25.70 -22.49 -11.21
N ILE A 308 24.77 -21.71 -10.63
CA ILE A 308 23.51 -22.22 -10.06
C ILE A 308 22.29 -21.95 -10.94
N TYR A 309 22.49 -21.29 -12.08
CA TYR A 309 21.42 -20.72 -12.90
C TYR A 309 20.34 -21.72 -13.33
N GLU A 310 20.73 -22.83 -13.99
CA GLU A 310 19.76 -23.81 -14.46
C GLU A 310 19.06 -24.51 -13.30
N HIS A 311 19.81 -24.91 -12.26
CA HIS A 311 19.25 -25.63 -11.12
C HIS A 311 18.25 -24.78 -10.32
N PHE A 312 18.58 -23.50 -10.08
CA PHE A 312 17.65 -22.57 -9.46
C PHE A 312 16.43 -22.33 -10.35
N THR A 313 16.63 -22.09 -11.64
CA THR A 313 15.55 -21.81 -12.60
C THR A 313 14.54 -22.95 -12.65
N GLU A 314 15.01 -24.21 -12.71
CA GLU A 314 14.15 -25.40 -12.68
C GLU A 314 13.36 -25.51 -11.38
N LYS A 315 14.01 -25.33 -10.23
CA LYS A 315 13.36 -25.43 -8.91
C LYS A 315 12.36 -24.31 -8.66
N PHE A 316 12.68 -23.10 -9.10
CA PHE A 316 11.78 -21.95 -9.00
C PHE A 316 10.58 -22.09 -9.95
N ALA A 317 10.78 -22.63 -11.15
CA ALA A 317 9.70 -22.99 -12.07
C ALA A 317 8.78 -24.06 -11.47
N GLU A 318 9.34 -25.12 -10.88
CA GLU A 318 8.59 -26.18 -10.19
C GLU A 318 7.73 -25.60 -9.05
N ALA A 319 8.31 -24.74 -8.20
CA ALA A 319 7.60 -24.07 -7.12
C ALA A 319 6.49 -23.14 -7.65
N THR A 320 6.77 -22.35 -8.69
CA THR A 320 5.81 -21.42 -9.30
C THR A 320 4.61 -22.16 -9.90
N SER A 321 4.82 -23.31 -10.54
CA SER A 321 3.75 -24.12 -11.15
C SER A 321 2.73 -24.67 -10.15
N LYS A 322 3.08 -24.71 -8.86
CA LYS A 322 2.21 -25.19 -7.78
C LYS A 322 1.26 -24.10 -7.25
N LEU A 323 1.48 -22.83 -7.62
CA LEU A 323 0.64 -21.72 -7.18
C LEU A 323 -0.77 -21.81 -7.77
N LYS A 324 -1.78 -21.80 -6.91
CA LYS A 324 -3.18 -21.80 -7.32
C LYS A 324 -3.65 -20.36 -7.58
N VAL A 325 -4.06 -20.09 -8.81
CA VAL A 325 -4.73 -18.83 -9.18
C VAL A 325 -6.23 -18.96 -8.96
N GLY A 326 -6.85 -17.96 -8.36
CA GLY A 326 -8.30 -17.93 -8.15
C GLY A 326 -8.79 -16.70 -7.41
N HIS A 327 -10.08 -16.69 -7.07
CA HIS A 327 -10.66 -15.59 -6.30
C HIS A 327 -10.09 -15.59 -4.87
N GLY A 328 -9.65 -14.44 -4.35
CA GLY A 328 -8.91 -14.38 -3.07
C GLY A 328 -9.66 -14.91 -1.83
N LEU A 329 -10.99 -14.89 -1.84
CA LEU A 329 -11.86 -15.51 -0.81
C LEU A 329 -11.98 -17.04 -0.90
N GLU A 330 -11.51 -17.69 -1.96
CA GLU A 330 -11.59 -19.14 -2.11
C GLU A 330 -10.45 -19.85 -1.34
N PRO A 331 -10.74 -20.96 -0.63
CA PRO A 331 -9.72 -21.69 0.10
C PRO A 331 -8.57 -22.20 -0.78
N GLY A 332 -7.34 -22.04 -0.28
CA GLY A 332 -6.11 -22.53 -0.90
C GLY A 332 -5.67 -21.78 -2.15
N VAL A 333 -6.24 -20.61 -2.45
CA VAL A 333 -5.75 -19.72 -3.50
C VAL A 333 -4.47 -19.02 -3.02
N ASP A 334 -3.43 -19.06 -3.85
CA ASP A 334 -2.14 -18.41 -3.60
C ASP A 334 -2.01 -17.08 -4.36
N ILE A 335 -2.69 -16.95 -5.51
CA ILE A 335 -2.59 -15.79 -6.41
C ILE A 335 -4.00 -15.30 -6.76
N GLY A 336 -4.29 -14.06 -6.36
CA GLY A 336 -5.52 -13.35 -6.68
C GLY A 336 -5.48 -12.68 -8.06
N PRO A 337 -6.57 -12.02 -8.47
CA PRO A 337 -6.56 -11.15 -9.65
C PRO A 337 -5.64 -9.94 -9.43
N MET A 338 -5.21 -9.33 -10.53
CA MET A 338 -4.68 -7.96 -10.48
C MET A 338 -5.81 -7.01 -10.06
N THR A 339 -5.50 -5.98 -9.28
CA THR A 339 -6.53 -5.02 -8.83
C THR A 339 -7.09 -4.21 -10.01
N LYS A 340 -6.30 -4.02 -11.07
CA LYS A 340 -6.69 -3.28 -12.27
C LYS A 340 -6.44 -4.09 -13.54
N THR A 341 -7.33 -3.92 -14.52
CA THR A 341 -7.16 -4.47 -15.87
C THR A 341 -5.88 -3.97 -16.53
N SER A 342 -5.55 -2.69 -16.38
CA SER A 342 -4.30 -2.12 -16.90
C SER A 342 -3.04 -2.82 -16.35
N GLY A 343 -3.08 -3.30 -15.10
CA GLY A 343 -1.98 -4.08 -14.52
C GLY A 343 -1.86 -5.47 -15.13
N ALA A 344 -2.99 -6.14 -15.36
CA ALA A 344 -3.02 -7.43 -16.05
C ALA A 344 -2.53 -7.31 -17.50
N ASP A 345 -2.93 -6.26 -18.22
CA ASP A 345 -2.50 -6.01 -19.58
C ASP A 345 -1.02 -5.66 -19.66
N LYS A 346 -0.49 -4.88 -18.70
CA LYS A 346 0.96 -4.62 -18.58
C LYS A 346 1.75 -5.92 -18.44
N CYS A 347 1.31 -6.83 -17.57
CA CYS A 347 1.96 -8.14 -17.38
C CYS A 347 1.98 -8.94 -18.68
N ARG A 348 0.83 -9.06 -19.37
CA ARG A 348 0.72 -9.79 -20.64
C ARG A 348 1.63 -9.20 -21.72
N HIS A 349 1.66 -7.87 -21.81
CA HIS A 349 2.50 -7.15 -22.76
C HIS A 349 3.98 -7.41 -22.49
N GLN A 350 4.45 -7.24 -21.25
CA GLN A 350 5.86 -7.48 -20.90
C GLN A 350 6.28 -8.94 -21.14
N VAL A 351 5.41 -9.91 -20.86
CA VAL A 351 5.66 -11.33 -21.18
C VAL A 351 5.80 -11.53 -22.69
N SER A 352 4.90 -10.98 -23.49
CA SER A 352 4.94 -11.08 -24.95
C SER A 352 6.21 -10.47 -25.53
N GLU A 353 6.57 -9.27 -25.09
CA GLU A 353 7.77 -8.56 -25.53
C GLU A 353 9.05 -9.31 -25.17
N ALA A 354 9.15 -9.81 -23.92
CA ALA A 354 10.32 -10.57 -23.49
C ALA A 354 10.51 -11.85 -24.33
N LEU A 355 9.42 -12.57 -24.65
CA LEU A 355 9.49 -13.77 -25.49
C LEU A 355 9.87 -13.43 -26.93
N ALA A 356 9.34 -12.34 -27.49
CA ALA A 356 9.74 -11.86 -28.81
C ALA A 356 11.22 -11.43 -28.87
N ALA A 357 11.76 -10.94 -27.75
CA ALA A 357 13.17 -10.57 -27.58
C ALA A 357 14.09 -11.76 -27.23
N GLY A 358 13.58 -12.99 -27.16
CA GLY A 358 14.39 -14.20 -26.95
C GLY A 358 14.45 -14.74 -25.53
N ALA A 359 13.67 -14.19 -24.59
CA ALA A 359 13.47 -14.83 -23.29
C ALA A 359 12.78 -16.19 -23.47
N ARG A 360 12.95 -17.08 -22.50
CA ARG A 360 12.34 -18.42 -22.48
C ARG A 360 11.34 -18.52 -21.33
N MET A 361 10.10 -18.84 -21.62
CA MET A 361 9.11 -19.16 -20.58
C MET A 361 9.39 -20.57 -20.03
N VAL A 362 9.70 -20.68 -18.74
CA VAL A 362 10.03 -21.95 -18.07
C VAL A 362 8.93 -22.42 -17.13
N ALA A 363 8.02 -21.54 -16.74
CA ALA A 363 6.76 -21.86 -16.08
C ALA A 363 5.68 -20.82 -16.42
N GLY A 364 4.43 -21.25 -16.35
CA GLY A 364 3.26 -20.41 -16.60
C GLY A 364 2.73 -20.52 -18.04
N ALA A 365 1.91 -19.55 -18.41
CA ALA A 365 1.33 -19.44 -19.75
C ALA A 365 1.03 -17.97 -20.07
N GLN A 366 1.11 -17.59 -21.35
CA GLN A 366 0.73 -16.23 -21.80
C GLN A 366 -0.75 -15.92 -21.53
N HIS A 367 -1.60 -16.94 -21.57
CA HIS A 367 -3.04 -16.81 -21.38
C HIS A 367 -3.46 -17.46 -20.06
N ASN A 368 -4.40 -16.80 -19.36
CA ASN A 368 -5.06 -17.35 -18.19
C ASN A 368 -6.52 -17.69 -18.54
N SER A 369 -6.95 -18.92 -18.26
CA SER A 369 -8.30 -19.40 -18.59
C SER A 369 -9.41 -18.68 -17.81
N LEU A 370 -9.10 -18.05 -16.67
CA LEU A 370 -10.05 -17.25 -15.90
C LEU A 370 -10.31 -15.88 -16.54
N GLY A 371 -9.43 -15.40 -17.43
CA GLY A 371 -9.57 -14.13 -18.15
C GLY A 371 -9.55 -12.90 -17.24
N GLY A 372 -10.04 -11.77 -17.76
CA GLY A 372 -10.21 -10.53 -16.99
C GLY A 372 -8.90 -10.03 -16.36
N ASN A 373 -8.91 -9.86 -15.04
CA ASN A 373 -7.74 -9.39 -14.29
C ASN A 373 -6.82 -10.51 -13.81
N PHE A 374 -7.08 -11.78 -14.14
CA PHE A 374 -6.21 -12.88 -13.75
C PHE A 374 -4.98 -12.96 -14.67
N VAL A 375 -3.81 -13.10 -14.03
CA VAL A 375 -2.51 -13.30 -14.68
C VAL A 375 -1.94 -14.61 -14.15
N THR A 376 -1.52 -15.49 -15.06
CA THR A 376 -0.85 -16.74 -14.69
C THR A 376 0.55 -16.43 -14.17
N PRO A 377 0.94 -16.93 -12.98
CA PRO A 377 2.32 -16.84 -12.51
C PRO A 377 3.28 -17.38 -13.56
N ALA A 378 4.21 -16.54 -14.00
CA ALA A 378 5.12 -16.86 -15.09
C ALA A 378 6.58 -16.68 -14.66
N VAL A 379 7.44 -17.56 -15.16
CA VAL A 379 8.89 -17.47 -14.99
C VAL A 379 9.54 -17.38 -16.36
N LEU A 380 10.27 -16.30 -16.59
CA LEU A 380 11.01 -16.02 -17.81
C LEU A 380 12.50 -16.14 -17.52
N ALA A 381 13.14 -17.11 -18.14
CA ALA A 381 14.59 -17.27 -18.14
C ALA A 381 15.21 -16.54 -19.33
N ASN A 382 16.52 -16.33 -19.27
CA ASN A 382 17.34 -15.68 -20.29
C ASN A 382 16.88 -14.25 -20.57
N VAL A 383 16.39 -13.56 -19.53
CA VAL A 383 16.06 -12.15 -19.62
C VAL A 383 17.36 -11.35 -19.66
N THR A 384 17.42 -10.35 -20.54
CA THR A 384 18.54 -9.44 -20.70
C THR A 384 18.14 -8.04 -20.24
N ASP A 385 19.13 -7.19 -19.92
CA ASP A 385 18.88 -5.85 -19.38
C ASP A 385 18.23 -4.89 -20.40
N ASP A 386 18.24 -5.23 -21.71
CA ASP A 386 17.57 -4.43 -22.74
C ASP A 386 16.05 -4.67 -22.82
N MET A 387 15.55 -5.79 -22.28
CA MET A 387 14.13 -6.12 -22.27
C MET A 387 13.34 -5.18 -21.34
N VAL A 388 12.10 -4.85 -21.73
CA VAL A 388 11.24 -3.92 -20.97
C VAL A 388 11.03 -4.38 -19.52
N ILE A 389 10.83 -5.69 -19.30
CA ILE A 389 10.62 -6.26 -17.96
C ILE A 389 11.80 -6.06 -17.01
N ALA A 390 13.02 -5.83 -17.54
CA ALA A 390 14.20 -5.50 -16.73
C ALA A 390 14.27 -4.00 -16.40
N LYS A 391 13.67 -3.12 -17.20
CA LYS A 391 13.75 -1.66 -17.03
C LYS A 391 12.55 -1.06 -16.30
N ASP A 392 11.39 -1.67 -16.46
CA ASP A 392 10.12 -1.17 -15.95
C ASP A 392 9.49 -2.17 -14.97
N GLU A 393 8.89 -1.63 -13.91
CA GLU A 393 8.30 -2.42 -12.83
C GLU A 393 7.09 -3.22 -13.36
N THR A 394 7.16 -4.54 -13.25
CA THR A 394 6.07 -5.42 -13.72
C THR A 394 4.79 -5.19 -12.93
N PHE A 395 4.92 -5.10 -11.60
CA PHE A 395 3.81 -5.01 -10.64
C PHE A 395 2.75 -6.11 -10.80
N GLY A 396 3.22 -7.35 -10.95
CA GLY A 396 2.40 -8.55 -11.08
C GLY A 396 3.23 -9.83 -11.04
N PRO A 397 2.60 -11.01 -11.23
CA PRO A 397 3.20 -12.30 -10.93
C PRO A 397 4.06 -12.83 -12.09
N VAL A 398 4.94 -11.99 -12.63
CA VAL A 398 5.89 -12.37 -13.69
C VAL A 398 7.32 -12.21 -13.18
N ALA A 399 8.06 -13.31 -13.15
CA ALA A 399 9.43 -13.36 -12.67
C ALA A 399 10.42 -13.34 -13.85
N ALA A 400 11.35 -12.39 -13.85
CA ALA A 400 12.42 -12.29 -14.83
C ALA A 400 13.74 -12.75 -14.22
N ILE A 401 14.35 -13.80 -14.79
CA ILE A 401 15.64 -14.35 -14.35
C ILE A 401 16.74 -13.95 -15.35
N LEU A 402 17.78 -13.31 -14.81
CA LEU A 402 18.95 -12.82 -15.55
C LEU A 402 20.20 -13.53 -15.04
N PRO A 403 21.01 -14.16 -15.92
CA PRO A 403 22.29 -14.73 -15.51
C PRO A 403 23.32 -13.61 -15.25
N PHE A 404 24.27 -13.84 -14.33
CA PHE A 404 25.48 -13.01 -14.16
C PHE A 404 26.70 -13.88 -13.86
N ASP A 405 27.90 -13.33 -14.06
CA ASP A 405 29.17 -14.04 -13.85
C ASP A 405 29.85 -13.64 -12.54
N ASP A 406 30.05 -12.34 -12.34
CA ASP A 406 30.85 -11.82 -11.25
C ASP A 406 30.13 -10.75 -10.41
N GLU A 407 30.62 -10.57 -9.18
CA GLU A 407 30.05 -9.65 -8.21
C GLU A 407 30.03 -8.19 -8.70
N ARG A 408 31.08 -7.74 -9.40
CA ARG A 408 31.16 -6.35 -9.86
C ARG A 408 30.15 -6.09 -10.96
N GLU A 409 29.99 -7.05 -11.88
CA GLU A 409 28.99 -7.02 -12.93
C GLU A 409 27.57 -6.89 -12.36
N VAL A 410 27.18 -7.78 -11.43
CA VAL A 410 25.81 -7.78 -10.90
C VAL A 410 25.51 -6.55 -10.05
N VAL A 411 26.48 -6.04 -9.31
CA VAL A 411 26.33 -4.77 -8.57
C VAL A 411 26.12 -3.60 -9.52
N ALA A 412 26.85 -3.55 -10.64
CA ALA A 412 26.69 -2.51 -11.65
C ALA A 412 25.34 -2.59 -12.37
N ARG A 413 24.82 -3.79 -12.63
CA ARG A 413 23.51 -4.02 -13.28
C ARG A 413 22.33 -3.76 -12.33
N ALA A 414 22.52 -4.02 -11.03
CA ALA A 414 21.48 -3.83 -10.02
C ALA A 414 21.17 -2.34 -9.77
N ASN A 415 22.20 -1.49 -9.75
CA ASN A 415 22.10 -0.02 -9.59
C ASN A 415 21.73 0.68 -10.89
#